data_AF-A0A411G6S4-F1
#
_entry.id   AF-A0A411G6S4-F1
#
_cell.length_a   1.000
_cell.length_b   1.000
_cell.length_c   1.000
_cell.angle_alpha   90.00
_cell.angle_beta   90.00
_cell.angle_gamma   90.00
#
_symmetry.space_group_name_H-M   'P 1'
#
loop_
_entity.id
_entity.type
_entity.pdbx_description
1 polymer ?
#
loop_
_entity_poly.entity_id
_entity_poly.type
_entity_poly.pdbx_seq_one_letter_code
_entity_poly.pdbx_strand_id
1 'polypeptide(L)'
;IMSSTIKNFFEKLRAGNTTSDKDRELTLQTNLINGLEDLSKKNNSLALLKQFFSTAQFQVIDEEIFVNKTPVRKIEFLLRAGKLKELFNLLHIFSEVATRDEYNFQSLLLPEIPDVNILKFVERYKQAQLQHPDLDIIVTSPADIERKLTTPAKDKLEIFLNRLKSMASKTEVVDGLFVKVKVDKDLLNNIAVAANSRQGCYLVRTDKSKTKSFKLISRLCSQTTEDSTPDTSSEFTQIADSLPYNLQIYLRVLLKNEFLTAQKTKRENLIEELGLTDAEVIEENIPYLVMKYESELWKYFCEKNYGNTLFNQLSNEDKKSLLENLCKLNHGNPCVSCSPLAPRNSIDYVDISKLPVNMTVMHVGKATLLELLVDIGVNLCTCACKVL
;
A
#
# COMPACT_ATOMS: atom_id res chain seq x y z
N ILE A 1 22.07 0.52 19.89
CA ILE A 1 21.29 0.04 18.72
C ILE A 1 20.35 -1.04 19.27
N MET A 2 19.20 -0.66 19.84
CA MET A 2 18.23 -1.63 20.34
C MET A 2 17.36 -2.07 19.17
N SER A 3 17.40 -3.36 18.85
CA SER A 3 16.29 -4.01 18.15
C SER A 3 15.05 -3.81 19.02
N SER A 4 14.03 -3.13 18.52
CA SER A 4 12.77 -3.06 19.23
C SER A 4 12.11 -4.44 19.16
N THR A 5 11.46 -4.84 20.24
CA THR A 5 10.61 -6.04 20.28
C THR A 5 9.62 -6.07 19.11
N ILE A 6 9.12 -4.91 18.67
CA ILE A 6 8.19 -4.74 17.55
C ILE A 6 8.84 -5.11 16.21
N LYS A 7 10.05 -4.58 15.95
CA LYS A 7 10.78 -4.87 14.72
C LYS A 7 11.11 -6.36 14.61
N ASN A 8 11.65 -6.93 15.67
CA ASN A 8 11.95 -8.36 15.74
C ASN A 8 10.69 -9.23 15.55
N PHE A 9 9.55 -8.82 16.11
CA PHE A 9 8.28 -9.52 15.94
C PHE A 9 7.86 -9.60 14.47
N PHE A 10 7.80 -8.47 13.77
CA PHE A 10 7.38 -8.45 12.37
C PHE A 10 8.43 -9.04 11.41
N GLU A 11 9.73 -8.92 11.72
CA GLU A 11 10.78 -9.60 10.94
C GLU A 11 10.61 -11.12 11.01
N LYS A 12 10.35 -11.65 12.21
CA LYS A 12 10.08 -13.08 12.40
C LYS A 12 8.76 -13.54 11.78
N LEU A 13 7.73 -12.70 11.84
CA LEU A 13 6.44 -12.96 11.20
C LEU A 13 6.60 -13.12 9.67
N ARG A 14 7.32 -12.18 9.04
CA ARG A 14 7.61 -12.23 7.60
C ARG A 14 8.50 -13.42 7.25
N ALA A 15 9.59 -13.63 8.00
CA ALA A 15 10.52 -14.73 7.76
C ALA A 15 9.82 -16.09 7.81
N GLY A 16 8.99 -16.33 8.84
CA GLY A 16 8.23 -17.58 8.98
C GLY A 16 7.20 -17.82 7.87
N ASN A 17 6.73 -16.76 7.21
CA ASN A 17 5.82 -16.86 6.06
C ASN A 17 6.55 -17.10 4.73
N THR A 18 7.88 -16.93 4.69
CA THR A 18 8.70 -17.03 3.46
C THR A 18 9.60 -18.25 3.40
N THR A 19 9.76 -19.01 4.49
CA THR A 19 10.59 -20.21 4.48
C THR A 19 9.93 -21.34 3.70
N SER A 20 10.70 -21.99 2.83
CA SER A 20 10.29 -23.18 2.08
C SER A 20 10.36 -24.46 2.91
N ASP A 21 10.56 -24.34 4.22
CA ASP A 21 10.82 -25.46 5.11
C ASP A 21 9.57 -26.32 5.32
N LYS A 22 9.82 -27.61 5.54
CA LYS A 22 8.78 -28.61 5.84
C LYS A 22 7.96 -28.26 7.09
N ASP A 23 8.55 -27.45 7.98
CA ASP A 23 7.98 -27.04 9.27
C ASP A 23 7.63 -25.54 9.33
N ARG A 24 7.35 -24.91 8.18
CA ARG A 24 7.06 -23.46 8.11
C ARG A 24 5.86 -23.03 8.97
N GLU A 25 4.85 -23.87 9.10
CA GLU A 25 3.68 -23.64 9.96
C GLU A 25 4.08 -23.55 11.44
N LEU A 26 4.84 -24.54 11.93
CA LEU A 26 5.35 -24.58 13.30
C LEU A 26 6.30 -23.43 13.59
N THR A 27 7.15 -23.08 12.61
CA THR A 27 8.07 -21.95 12.71
C THR A 27 7.30 -20.63 12.85
N LEU A 28 6.28 -20.41 12.02
CA LEU A 28 5.44 -19.22 12.08
C LEU A 28 4.67 -19.16 13.42
N GLN A 29 4.07 -20.26 13.83
CA GLN A 29 3.34 -20.36 15.10
C GLN A 29 4.26 -20.00 16.29
N THR A 30 5.46 -20.58 16.33
CA THR A 30 6.47 -20.30 17.37
C THR A 30 6.89 -18.82 17.36
N ASN A 31 7.10 -18.25 16.17
CA ASN A 31 7.46 -16.84 16.02
C ASN A 31 6.35 -15.89 16.51
N LEU A 32 5.08 -16.20 16.19
CA LEU A 32 3.93 -15.45 16.66
C LEU A 32 3.83 -15.46 18.19
N ILE A 33 3.92 -16.65 18.80
CA ILE A 33 3.82 -16.83 20.26
C ILE A 33 4.95 -16.09 20.98
N ASN A 34 6.20 -16.30 20.53
CA ASN A 34 7.37 -15.71 21.16
C ASN A 34 7.41 -14.18 21.01
N GLY A 35 6.99 -13.66 19.85
CA GLY A 35 6.93 -12.22 19.64
C GLY A 35 5.84 -11.52 20.46
N LEU A 36 4.72 -12.22 20.71
CA LEU A 36 3.65 -11.70 21.56
C LEU A 36 3.95 -11.81 23.06
N GLU A 37 4.88 -12.68 23.48
CA GLU A 37 5.27 -12.84 24.90
C GLU A 37 5.55 -11.49 25.57
N ASP A 38 6.50 -10.73 25.01
CA ASP A 38 6.89 -9.44 25.57
C ASP A 38 5.82 -8.37 25.42
N LEU A 39 5.07 -8.39 24.31
CA LEU A 39 4.01 -7.41 24.02
C LEU A 39 2.78 -7.61 24.90
N SER A 40 2.50 -8.85 25.29
CA SER A 40 1.32 -9.23 26.09
C SER A 40 1.40 -8.86 27.56
N LYS A 41 2.61 -8.63 28.11
CA LYS A 41 2.85 -8.33 29.54
C LYS A 41 2.03 -7.14 30.08
N LYS A 42 1.56 -6.24 29.21
CA LYS A 42 0.77 -5.05 29.57
C LYS A 42 -0.50 -4.89 28.73
N ASN A 43 -0.91 -5.91 27.99
CA ASN A 43 -2.04 -5.84 27.08
C ASN A 43 -2.79 -7.18 27.07
N ASN A 44 -3.98 -7.20 27.68
CA ASN A 44 -4.76 -8.42 27.87
C ASN A 44 -5.21 -9.02 26.53
N SER A 45 -5.58 -8.16 25.58
CA SER A 45 -5.96 -8.58 24.22
C SER A 45 -4.78 -9.27 23.51
N LEU A 46 -3.54 -8.78 23.67
CA LEU A 46 -2.37 -9.47 23.10
C LEU A 46 -2.06 -10.81 23.81
N ALA A 47 -2.35 -10.93 25.11
CA ALA A 47 -2.23 -12.19 25.84
C ALA A 47 -3.23 -13.24 25.33
N LEU A 48 -4.48 -12.84 25.10
CA LEU A 48 -5.50 -13.71 24.50
C LEU A 48 -5.12 -14.13 23.08
N LEU A 49 -4.59 -13.20 22.28
CA LEU A 49 -4.13 -13.50 20.93
C LEU A 49 -2.97 -14.51 20.93
N LYS A 50 -2.02 -14.38 21.87
CA LYS A 50 -0.92 -15.34 22.06
C LYS A 50 -1.45 -16.73 22.41
N GLN A 51 -2.42 -16.81 23.33
CA GLN A 51 -3.07 -18.07 23.70
C GLN A 51 -3.80 -18.69 22.52
N PHE A 52 -4.50 -17.88 21.72
CA PHE A 52 -5.15 -18.34 20.50
C PHE A 52 -4.14 -18.98 19.54
N PHE A 53 -3.01 -18.32 19.23
CA PHE A 53 -2.02 -18.89 18.32
C PHE A 53 -1.38 -20.19 18.83
N SER A 54 -1.42 -20.46 20.15
CA SER A 54 -0.95 -21.73 20.72
C SER A 54 -1.87 -22.91 20.39
N THR A 55 -3.10 -22.66 19.96
CA THR A 55 -4.12 -23.69 19.67
C THR A 55 -4.73 -23.59 18.28
N ALA A 56 -4.44 -22.51 17.54
CA ALA A 56 -4.96 -22.28 16.20
C ALA A 56 -4.44 -23.31 15.19
N GLN A 57 -5.25 -23.61 14.18
CA GLN A 57 -4.86 -24.46 13.07
C GLN A 57 -4.11 -23.63 12.02
N PHE A 58 -2.88 -24.05 11.72
CA PHE A 58 -2.07 -23.54 10.62
C PHE A 58 -2.18 -24.51 9.44
N GLN A 59 -2.25 -23.97 8.22
CA GLN A 59 -2.27 -24.76 6.99
C GLN A 59 -1.56 -24.00 5.87
N VAL A 60 -0.78 -24.69 5.04
CA VAL A 60 -0.24 -24.15 3.79
C VAL A 60 -1.20 -24.43 2.63
N ILE A 61 -1.59 -23.38 1.90
CA ILE A 61 -2.36 -23.46 0.66
C ILE A 61 -1.64 -22.60 -0.38
N ASP A 62 -1.26 -23.19 -1.51
CA ASP A 62 -0.61 -22.51 -2.64
C ASP A 62 0.59 -21.63 -2.22
N GLU A 63 1.48 -22.20 -1.40
CA GLU A 63 2.67 -21.56 -0.82
C GLU A 63 2.36 -20.37 0.13
N GLU A 64 1.11 -20.12 0.50
CA GLU A 64 0.71 -19.14 1.52
C GLU A 64 0.26 -19.84 2.81
N ILE A 65 0.69 -19.35 3.97
CA ILE A 65 0.25 -19.87 5.26
C ILE A 65 -1.07 -19.21 5.67
N PHE A 66 -2.00 -20.02 6.14
CA PHE A 66 -3.30 -19.61 6.68
C PHE A 66 -3.41 -20.01 8.15
N VAL A 67 -4.03 -19.14 8.95
CA VAL A 67 -4.45 -19.42 10.33
C VAL A 67 -5.97 -19.39 10.38
N ASN A 68 -6.62 -20.50 10.72
CA ASN A 68 -8.08 -20.64 10.69
C ASN A 68 -8.71 -20.09 9.38
N LYS A 69 -8.18 -20.53 8.22
CA LYS A 69 -8.60 -20.08 6.87
C LYS A 69 -8.34 -18.60 6.57
N THR A 70 -7.63 -17.88 7.42
CA THR A 70 -7.22 -16.50 7.18
C THR A 70 -5.76 -16.45 6.72
N PRO A 71 -5.44 -15.87 5.56
CA PRO A 71 -4.07 -15.76 5.10
C PRO A 71 -3.25 -14.86 6.03
N VAL A 72 -2.01 -15.27 6.34
CA VAL A 72 -1.13 -14.60 7.31
C VAL A 72 -0.86 -13.14 6.94
N ARG A 73 -0.81 -12.78 5.65
CA ARG A 73 -0.69 -11.37 5.23
C ARG A 73 -1.82 -10.46 5.76
N LYS A 74 -3.05 -10.99 5.85
CA LYS A 74 -4.20 -10.23 6.41
C LYS A 74 -4.03 -10.04 7.91
N ILE A 75 -3.50 -11.06 8.60
CA ILE A 75 -3.18 -11.01 10.02
C ILE A 75 -2.07 -9.98 10.26
N GLU A 76 -0.98 -10.05 9.51
CA GLU A 76 0.12 -9.08 9.56
C GLU A 76 -0.42 -7.65 9.35
N PHE A 77 -1.22 -7.43 8.31
CA PHE A 77 -1.77 -6.10 8.02
C PHE A 77 -2.56 -5.52 9.21
N LEU A 78 -3.45 -6.31 9.82
CA LEU A 78 -4.22 -5.86 10.99
C LEU A 78 -3.34 -5.66 12.22
N LEU A 79 -2.35 -6.52 12.44
CA LEU A 79 -1.38 -6.38 13.53
C LEU A 79 -0.53 -5.12 13.37
N ARG A 80 -0.04 -4.82 12.17
CA ARG A 80 0.76 -3.61 11.87
C ARG A 80 -0.03 -2.33 12.07
N ALA A 81 -1.32 -2.33 11.74
CA ALA A 81 -2.21 -1.21 12.00
C ALA A 81 -2.67 -1.13 13.47
N GLY A 82 -2.40 -2.18 14.28
CA GLY A 82 -2.88 -2.27 15.66
C GLY A 82 -4.38 -2.39 15.78
N LYS A 83 -5.06 -3.03 14.82
CA LYS A 83 -6.52 -3.23 14.77
C LYS A 83 -6.92 -4.55 15.42
N LEU A 84 -6.77 -4.62 16.74
CA LEU A 84 -7.01 -5.86 17.50
C LEU A 84 -8.47 -6.31 17.43
N LYS A 85 -9.44 -5.40 17.45
CA LYS A 85 -10.87 -5.77 17.35
C LYS A 85 -11.20 -6.40 16.00
N GLU A 86 -10.72 -5.80 14.90
CA GLU A 86 -10.91 -6.36 13.56
C GLU A 86 -10.19 -7.72 13.43
N LEU A 87 -9.00 -7.86 14.03
CA LEU A 87 -8.24 -9.12 14.02
C LEU A 87 -8.95 -10.24 14.77
N PHE A 88 -9.51 -9.95 15.95
CA PHE A 88 -10.25 -10.93 16.74
C PHE A 88 -11.49 -11.42 16.00
N ASN A 89 -12.23 -10.50 15.37
CA ASN A 89 -13.37 -10.84 14.52
C ASN A 89 -12.95 -11.70 13.33
N LEU A 90 -11.84 -11.34 12.66
CA LEU A 90 -11.31 -12.08 11.52
C LEU A 90 -10.90 -13.51 11.88
N LEU A 91 -10.32 -13.70 13.07
CA LEU A 91 -9.86 -14.99 13.59
C LEU A 91 -10.94 -15.78 14.34
N HIS A 92 -12.15 -15.24 14.44
CA HIS A 92 -13.27 -15.81 15.21
C HIS A 92 -12.93 -16.04 16.70
N ILE A 93 -12.19 -15.10 17.31
CA ILE A 93 -11.88 -15.10 18.74
C ILE A 93 -13.05 -14.42 19.47
N PHE A 94 -13.86 -15.20 20.19
CA PHE A 94 -15.01 -14.70 20.95
C PHE A 94 -14.59 -14.04 22.26
N SER A 95 -13.95 -12.88 22.17
CA SER A 95 -13.57 -12.05 23.32
C SER A 95 -13.65 -10.57 22.97
N GLU A 96 -14.10 -9.76 23.92
CA GLU A 96 -14.16 -8.31 23.73
C GLU A 96 -12.76 -7.71 23.82
N VAL A 97 -12.39 -6.95 22.78
CA VAL A 97 -11.17 -6.14 22.77
C VAL A 97 -11.48 -4.77 23.35
N ALA A 98 -10.91 -4.46 24.50
CA ALA A 98 -11.05 -3.14 25.10
C ALA A 98 -10.38 -2.07 24.23
N THR A 99 -11.04 -0.92 24.03
CA THR A 99 -10.49 0.20 23.25
C THR A 99 -9.11 0.65 23.77
N ARG A 100 -8.91 0.58 25.09
CA ARG A 100 -7.62 0.89 25.73
C ARG A 100 -6.48 -0.03 25.27
N ASP A 101 -6.76 -1.32 25.12
CA ASP A 101 -5.74 -2.29 24.66
C ASP A 101 -5.35 -2.02 23.22
N GLU A 102 -6.33 -1.69 22.37
CA GLU A 102 -6.07 -1.33 20.98
C GLU A 102 -5.21 -0.05 20.88
N TYR A 103 -5.57 1.02 21.60
CA TYR A 103 -4.79 2.24 21.65
C TYR A 103 -3.39 2.07 22.24
N ASN A 104 -3.25 1.25 23.29
CA ASN A 104 -1.95 0.94 23.86
C ASN A 104 -1.06 0.24 22.83
N PHE A 105 -1.60 -0.72 22.08
CA PHE A 105 -0.85 -1.42 21.05
C PHE A 105 -0.46 -0.49 19.88
N GLN A 106 -1.40 0.31 19.37
CA GLN A 106 -1.11 1.32 18.35
C GLN A 106 -0.02 2.30 18.80
N SER A 107 -0.01 2.69 20.08
CA SER A 107 1.02 3.58 20.64
C SER A 107 2.41 2.94 20.67
N LEU A 108 2.50 1.63 20.90
CA LEU A 108 3.76 0.87 20.83
C LEU A 108 4.28 0.75 19.39
N LEU A 109 3.38 0.63 18.42
CA LEU A 109 3.70 0.49 16.99
C LEU A 109 4.12 1.81 16.34
N LEU A 110 3.51 2.93 16.74
CA LEU A 110 3.64 4.25 16.13
C LEU A 110 5.08 4.72 15.82
N PRO A 111 6.10 4.49 16.68
CA PRO A 111 7.45 4.99 16.43
C PRO A 111 8.18 4.29 15.28
N GLU A 112 7.70 3.11 14.87
CA GLU A 112 8.42 2.20 13.98
C GLU A 112 7.60 1.69 12.81
N ILE A 113 6.28 1.63 12.95
CA ILE A 113 5.37 1.04 11.97
C ILE A 113 4.53 2.14 11.31
N PRO A 114 4.67 2.35 9.98
CA PRO A 114 3.96 3.41 9.26
C PRO A 114 2.44 3.21 9.23
N ASP A 115 1.97 1.98 9.29
CA ASP A 115 0.56 1.60 9.14
C ASP A 115 -0.35 2.28 10.18
N VAL A 116 0.15 2.60 11.39
CA VAL A 116 -0.62 3.35 12.40
C VAL A 116 -0.82 4.81 11.99
N ASN A 117 0.18 5.45 11.37
CA ASN A 117 0.03 6.81 10.86
C ASN A 117 -0.91 6.87 9.65
N ILE A 118 -0.87 5.84 8.80
CA ILE A 118 -1.82 5.68 7.69
C ILE A 118 -3.24 5.50 8.25
N LEU A 119 -3.43 4.65 9.27
CA LEU A 119 -4.71 4.45 9.93
C LEU A 119 -5.26 5.77 10.49
N LYS A 120 -4.44 6.51 11.26
CA LYS A 120 -4.83 7.82 11.81
C LYS A 120 -5.16 8.84 10.72
N PHE A 121 -4.50 8.79 9.57
CA PHE A 121 -4.86 9.61 8.42
C PHE A 121 -6.26 9.22 7.89
N VAL A 122 -6.52 7.93 7.66
CA VAL A 122 -7.82 7.43 7.18
C VAL A 122 -8.95 7.76 8.16
N GLU A 123 -8.72 7.64 9.46
CA GLU A 123 -9.70 7.99 10.50
C GLU A 123 -10.02 9.49 10.51
N ARG A 124 -8.99 10.35 10.43
CA ARG A 124 -9.18 11.81 10.31
C ARG A 124 -9.97 12.17 9.06
N TYR A 125 -9.69 11.50 7.93
CA TYR A 125 -10.44 11.72 6.70
C TYR A 125 -11.91 11.31 6.86
N LYS A 126 -12.21 10.13 7.42
CA LYS A 126 -13.59 9.70 7.69
C LYS A 126 -14.35 10.69 8.58
N GLN A 127 -13.71 11.22 9.62
CA GLN A 127 -14.32 12.23 10.48
C GLN A 127 -14.56 13.54 9.72
N ALA A 128 -13.59 13.96 8.90
CA ALA A 128 -13.75 15.14 8.06
C ALA A 128 -14.88 14.99 7.05
N GLN A 129 -15.09 13.80 6.47
CA GLN A 129 -16.19 13.52 5.54
C GLN A 129 -17.56 13.73 6.19
N LEU A 130 -17.71 13.38 7.47
CA LEU A 130 -18.94 13.61 8.22
C LEU A 130 -19.19 15.11 8.48
N GLN A 131 -18.12 15.89 8.68
CA GLN A 131 -18.21 17.31 9.02
C GLN A 131 -18.32 18.22 7.79
N HIS A 132 -17.64 17.86 6.69
CA HIS A 132 -17.51 18.67 5.47
C HIS A 132 -17.74 17.82 4.20
N PRO A 133 -18.88 17.13 4.08
CA PRO A 133 -19.17 16.29 2.90
C PRO A 133 -19.21 17.10 1.59
N ASP A 134 -19.49 18.39 1.68
CA ASP A 134 -19.53 19.34 0.57
C ASP A 134 -18.15 19.67 -0.03
N LEU A 135 -17.07 19.32 0.67
CA LEU A 135 -15.70 19.42 0.18
C LEU A 135 -15.14 18.08 -0.35
N ASP A 136 -15.87 16.98 -0.17
CA ASP A 136 -15.42 15.64 -0.58
C ASP A 136 -15.67 15.37 -2.07
N ILE A 137 -15.16 16.26 -2.91
CA ILE A 137 -15.29 16.20 -4.37
C ILE A 137 -13.96 15.84 -5.03
N ILE A 138 -14.04 15.10 -6.14
CA ILE A 138 -12.88 14.84 -6.99
C ILE A 138 -12.53 16.13 -7.75
N VAL A 139 -11.27 16.57 -7.65
CA VAL A 139 -10.76 17.77 -8.31
C VAL A 139 -9.60 17.37 -9.22
N THR A 140 -9.73 17.65 -10.52
CA THR A 140 -8.65 17.47 -11.51
C THR A 140 -8.17 18.78 -12.12
N SER A 141 -8.84 19.90 -11.81
CA SER A 141 -8.50 21.23 -12.32
C SER A 141 -9.07 22.33 -11.41
N PRO A 142 -8.61 23.59 -11.50
CA PRO A 142 -9.21 24.70 -10.76
C PRO A 142 -10.68 24.92 -11.12
N ALA A 143 -11.03 24.73 -12.40
CA ALA A 143 -12.41 24.87 -12.90
C ALA A 143 -13.37 23.87 -12.24
N ASP A 144 -12.88 22.70 -11.82
CA ASP A 144 -13.68 21.75 -11.07
C ASP A 144 -14.06 22.27 -9.69
N ILE A 145 -13.16 22.97 -9.00
CA ILE A 145 -13.47 23.60 -7.70
C ILE A 145 -14.57 24.63 -7.90
N GLU A 146 -14.44 25.49 -8.91
CA GLU A 146 -15.42 26.55 -9.18
C GLU A 146 -16.80 26.01 -9.58
N ARG A 147 -16.84 24.91 -10.34
CA ARG A 147 -18.09 24.33 -10.85
C ARG A 147 -18.77 23.40 -9.87
N LYS A 148 -18.01 22.62 -9.09
CA LYS A 148 -18.55 21.54 -8.24
C LYS A 148 -18.85 22.00 -6.82
N LEU A 149 -18.18 23.03 -6.31
CA LEU A 149 -18.46 23.55 -4.98
C LEU A 149 -19.64 24.53 -4.99
N THR A 150 -20.54 24.38 -4.02
CA THR A 150 -21.58 25.37 -3.72
C THR A 150 -20.96 26.62 -3.10
N THR A 151 -21.65 27.76 -3.14
CA THR A 151 -21.15 29.00 -2.50
C THR A 151 -20.74 28.80 -1.03
N PRO A 152 -21.55 28.15 -0.16
CA PRO A 152 -21.13 27.90 1.21
C PRO A 152 -19.87 27.01 1.34
N ALA A 153 -19.68 26.06 0.42
CA ALA A 153 -18.50 25.22 0.40
C ALA A 153 -17.25 25.99 -0.06
N LYS A 154 -17.41 26.95 -0.99
CA LYS A 154 -16.32 27.87 -1.38
C LYS A 154 -15.88 28.76 -0.22
N ASP A 155 -16.83 29.30 0.56
CA ASP A 155 -16.52 30.10 1.75
C ASP A 155 -15.74 29.28 2.78
N LYS A 156 -16.12 28.01 3.01
CA LYS A 156 -15.37 27.09 3.88
C LYS A 156 -13.97 26.80 3.33
N LEU A 157 -13.86 26.53 2.03
CA LEU A 157 -12.58 26.29 1.38
C LEU A 157 -11.65 27.48 1.57
N GLU A 158 -12.14 28.71 1.40
CA GLU A 158 -11.34 29.93 1.59
C GLU A 158 -10.76 30.02 3.01
N ILE A 159 -11.55 29.67 4.04
CA ILE A 159 -11.07 29.59 5.43
C ILE A 159 -9.90 28.59 5.53
N PHE A 160 -10.00 27.43 4.89
CA PHE A 160 -8.96 26.41 4.89
C PHE A 160 -7.72 26.81 4.09
N LEU A 161 -7.88 27.50 2.96
CA LEU A 161 -6.77 28.05 2.18
C LEU A 161 -6.02 29.14 2.95
N ASN A 162 -6.74 29.98 3.71
CA ASN A 162 -6.11 30.99 4.57
C ASN A 162 -5.32 30.34 5.73
N ARG A 163 -5.83 29.25 6.31
CA ARG A 163 -5.07 28.45 7.28
C ARG A 163 -3.82 27.85 6.65
N LEU A 164 -3.93 27.29 5.45
CA LEU A 164 -2.78 26.72 4.74
C LEU A 164 -1.70 27.77 4.46
N LYS A 165 -2.09 28.98 4.03
CA LYS A 165 -1.17 30.13 3.89
C LYS A 165 -0.42 30.44 5.19
N SER A 166 -1.11 30.39 6.33
CA SER A 166 -0.45 30.61 7.64
C SER A 166 0.55 29.50 8.00
N MET A 167 0.32 28.26 7.57
CA MET A 167 1.20 27.12 7.83
C MET A 167 2.51 27.17 7.02
N ALA A 168 2.46 27.71 5.80
CA ALA A 168 3.58 27.70 4.85
C ALA A 168 4.74 28.67 5.17
N SER A 169 4.68 29.36 6.32
CA SER A 169 5.44 30.55 6.76
C SER A 169 6.98 30.59 6.57
N LYS A 170 7.63 29.53 6.09
CA LYS A 170 9.09 29.50 5.83
C LYS A 170 9.53 28.88 4.51
N THR A 171 8.75 27.99 3.91
CA THR A 171 9.16 27.17 2.76
C THR A 171 8.27 27.34 1.54
N GLU A 172 7.18 28.11 1.65
CA GLU A 172 6.13 28.23 0.61
C GLU A 172 5.60 26.87 0.13
N VAL A 173 5.85 25.80 0.89
CA VAL A 173 5.45 24.42 0.59
C VAL A 173 4.97 23.78 1.88
N VAL A 174 3.81 23.14 1.82
CA VAL A 174 3.24 22.36 2.91
C VAL A 174 3.28 20.88 2.52
N ASP A 175 3.98 20.10 3.34
CA ASP A 175 4.10 18.66 3.17
C ASP A 175 2.93 17.94 3.87
N GLY A 176 2.24 17.08 3.13
CA GLY A 176 1.36 16.05 3.66
C GLY A 176 2.05 14.68 3.72
N LEU A 177 1.31 13.65 4.10
CA LEU A 177 1.80 12.28 4.06
C LEU A 177 1.97 11.79 2.61
N PHE A 178 1.06 12.10 1.69
CA PHE A 178 1.08 11.61 0.29
C PHE A 178 1.21 12.69 -0.78
N VAL A 179 1.31 13.96 -0.37
CA VAL A 179 1.29 15.10 -1.27
C VAL A 179 2.15 16.25 -0.76
N LYS A 180 2.59 17.12 -1.66
CA LYS A 180 3.21 18.41 -1.34
C LYS A 180 2.44 19.51 -2.08
N VAL A 181 2.12 20.60 -1.39
CA VAL A 181 1.39 21.72 -1.98
C VAL A 181 2.24 22.98 -1.91
N LYS A 182 2.50 23.59 -3.06
CA LYS A 182 3.11 24.92 -3.13
C LYS A 182 2.06 25.98 -2.78
N VAL A 183 2.43 26.91 -1.92
CA VAL A 183 1.59 27.96 -1.36
C VAL A 183 2.11 29.30 -1.84
N ASP A 184 1.63 29.70 -3.01
CA ASP A 184 1.94 30.97 -3.67
C ASP A 184 0.64 31.64 -4.19
N LYS A 185 0.77 32.56 -5.14
CA LYS A 185 -0.37 33.28 -5.74
C LYS A 185 -1.34 32.34 -6.48
N ASP A 186 -0.86 31.19 -6.96
CA ASP A 186 -1.63 30.20 -7.72
C ASP A 186 -2.12 29.05 -6.83
N LEU A 187 -2.27 29.29 -5.52
CA LEU A 187 -2.60 28.25 -4.53
C LEU A 187 -3.78 27.37 -4.94
N LEU A 188 -4.84 27.93 -5.52
CA LEU A 188 -6.01 27.15 -5.95
C LEU A 188 -5.65 26.14 -7.06
N ASN A 189 -4.76 26.55 -7.98
CA ASN A 189 -4.23 25.67 -9.01
C ASN A 189 -3.31 24.61 -8.42
N ASN A 190 -2.42 25.01 -7.52
CA ASN A 190 -1.52 24.07 -6.84
C ASN A 190 -2.30 23.02 -6.04
N ILE A 191 -3.44 23.39 -5.44
CA ILE A 191 -4.35 22.46 -4.75
C ILE A 191 -4.97 21.46 -5.74
N ALA A 192 -5.46 21.92 -6.90
CA ALA A 192 -6.05 21.04 -7.89
C ALA A 192 -5.01 20.07 -8.48
N VAL A 193 -3.82 20.56 -8.80
CA VAL A 193 -2.68 19.75 -9.28
C VAL A 193 -2.24 18.75 -8.21
N ALA A 194 -2.11 19.19 -6.96
CA ALA A 194 -1.77 18.33 -5.84
C ALA A 194 -2.83 17.25 -5.59
N ALA A 195 -4.11 17.59 -5.69
CA ALA A 195 -5.20 16.61 -5.56
C ALA A 195 -5.09 15.56 -6.66
N ASN A 196 -4.96 15.97 -7.93
CA ASN A 196 -4.84 15.04 -9.04
C ASN A 196 -3.58 14.15 -8.93
N SER A 197 -2.44 14.75 -8.61
CA SER A 197 -1.14 14.08 -8.51
C SER A 197 -1.00 13.16 -7.29
N ARG A 198 -1.90 13.24 -6.30
CA ARG A 198 -1.89 12.37 -5.12
C ARG A 198 -2.33 10.92 -5.41
N GLN A 199 -2.97 10.66 -6.55
CA GLN A 199 -3.35 9.30 -6.91
C GLN A 199 -2.14 8.46 -7.28
N GLY A 200 -2.10 7.23 -6.77
CA GLY A 200 -1.08 6.25 -7.15
C GLY A 200 -0.62 5.36 -6.01
N CYS A 201 0.54 4.74 -6.23
CA CYS A 201 1.13 3.75 -5.35
C CYS A 201 2.29 4.39 -4.58
N TYR A 202 2.35 4.18 -3.27
CA TYR A 202 3.34 4.82 -2.40
C TYR A 202 4.08 3.79 -1.56
N LEU A 203 5.39 3.96 -1.42
CA LEU A 203 6.14 3.41 -0.29
C LEU A 203 6.03 4.37 0.87
N VAL A 204 5.64 3.88 2.03
CA VAL A 204 5.54 4.66 3.26
C VAL A 204 6.55 4.13 4.26
N ARG A 205 7.41 5.01 4.78
CA ARG A 205 8.47 4.67 5.74
C ARG A 205 8.30 5.47 7.01
N THR A 206 8.48 4.82 8.16
CA THR A 206 8.68 5.49 9.44
C THR A 206 10.14 5.40 9.86
N ASP A 207 10.73 6.54 10.20
CA ASP A 207 12.05 6.63 10.82
C ASP A 207 12.01 7.63 11.98
N LYS A 208 12.41 7.18 13.18
CA LYS A 208 12.39 7.98 14.42
C LYS A 208 11.05 8.72 14.62
N SER A 209 9.94 8.00 14.50
CA SER A 209 8.57 8.54 14.61
C SER A 209 8.15 9.55 13.53
N LYS A 210 8.97 9.80 12.52
CA LYS A 210 8.58 10.58 11.34
C LYS A 210 8.20 9.64 10.21
N THR A 211 7.00 9.82 9.68
CA THR A 211 6.51 9.03 8.56
C THR A 211 6.56 9.88 7.30
N LYS A 212 7.14 9.32 6.23
CA LYS A 212 7.23 9.91 4.90
C LYS A 212 6.70 8.93 3.88
N SER A 213 6.24 9.42 2.73
CA SER A 213 5.88 8.56 1.60
C SER A 213 6.63 8.95 0.32
N PHE A 214 6.74 7.97 -0.57
CA PHE A 214 7.47 8.03 -1.82
C PHE A 214 6.62 7.40 -2.91
N LYS A 215 6.26 8.19 -3.92
CA LYS A 215 5.40 7.76 -5.01
C LYS A 215 6.19 6.84 -5.96
N LEU A 216 5.67 5.64 -6.20
CA LEU A 216 6.29 4.63 -7.07
C LEU A 216 5.96 4.91 -8.54
N ILE A 217 6.83 5.63 -9.24
CA ILE A 217 6.61 6.14 -10.61
C ILE A 217 6.25 5.02 -11.60
N SER A 218 6.96 3.90 -11.56
CA SER A 218 6.77 2.76 -12.47
C SER A 218 5.51 1.93 -12.20
N ARG A 219 4.69 2.33 -11.22
CA ARG A 219 3.41 1.69 -10.87
C ARG A 219 2.22 2.64 -11.03
N LEU A 220 2.45 3.85 -11.56
CA LEU A 220 1.42 4.88 -11.76
C LEU A 220 0.59 4.64 -13.01
N CYS A 221 -0.71 4.87 -12.92
CA CYS A 221 -1.65 4.74 -14.04
C CYS A 221 -2.20 6.06 -14.60
N SER A 222 -1.79 7.22 -14.10
CA SER A 222 -2.54 8.46 -14.39
C SER A 222 -1.71 9.73 -14.57
N GLN A 223 -0.45 9.65 -15.00
CA GLN A 223 0.27 10.84 -15.41
C GLN A 223 0.59 10.82 -16.91
N THR A 224 -0.16 11.63 -17.65
CA THR A 224 0.43 12.39 -18.75
C THR A 224 1.58 13.19 -18.16
N THR A 225 2.77 12.94 -18.69
CA THR A 225 4.01 13.72 -18.58
C THR A 225 3.76 15.18 -18.24
N GLU A 226 4.51 15.70 -17.27
CA GLU A 226 4.52 17.07 -16.74
C GLU A 226 3.66 17.28 -15.49
N ASP A 227 4.17 16.88 -14.32
CA ASP A 227 3.90 17.64 -13.09
C ASP A 227 4.99 17.42 -12.03
N SER A 228 5.30 18.51 -11.36
CA SER A 228 6.52 18.75 -10.58
C SER A 228 6.61 17.89 -9.31
N THR A 229 7.67 17.08 -9.31
CA THR A 229 8.42 16.57 -8.15
C THR A 229 7.68 15.68 -7.14
N PRO A 230 7.50 14.39 -7.44
CA PRO A 230 7.68 13.39 -6.40
C PRO A 230 9.13 13.46 -5.91
N ASP A 231 9.34 13.23 -4.62
CA ASP A 231 10.67 13.07 -4.03
C ASP A 231 11.38 11.88 -4.74
N THR A 232 12.18 12.14 -5.77
CA THR A 232 13.00 11.13 -6.45
C THR A 232 14.29 10.89 -5.68
N SER A 233 14.20 10.79 -4.35
CA SER A 233 15.38 10.53 -3.54
C SER A 233 15.90 9.12 -3.88
N SER A 234 17.16 9.04 -4.26
CA SER A 234 17.87 7.82 -4.66
C SER A 234 17.81 6.69 -3.62
N GLU A 235 17.48 7.00 -2.36
CA GLU A 235 17.33 5.99 -1.30
C GLU A 235 16.14 5.04 -1.51
N PHE A 236 15.09 5.44 -2.25
CA PHE A 236 13.93 4.56 -2.50
C PHE A 236 13.98 3.85 -3.85
N THR A 237 14.83 4.30 -4.78
CA THR A 237 14.94 3.67 -6.11
C THR A 237 15.30 2.20 -5.99
N GLN A 238 16.31 1.86 -5.19
CA GLN A 238 16.71 0.46 -4.97
C GLN A 238 15.60 -0.38 -4.35
N ILE A 239 14.79 0.21 -3.46
CA ILE A 239 13.67 -0.47 -2.81
C ILE A 239 12.53 -0.68 -3.81
N ALA A 240 12.18 0.35 -4.58
CA ALA A 240 11.18 0.28 -5.64
C ALA A 240 11.53 -0.80 -6.69
N ASP A 241 12.81 -0.88 -7.08
CA ASP A 241 13.31 -1.88 -8.04
C ASP A 241 13.35 -3.30 -7.47
N SER A 242 13.37 -3.44 -6.14
CA SER A 242 13.36 -4.74 -5.47
C SER A 242 11.96 -5.36 -5.34
N LEU A 243 10.91 -4.53 -5.43
CA LEU A 243 9.53 -4.97 -5.29
C LEU A 243 9.10 -5.67 -6.58
N PRO A 244 8.56 -6.90 -6.51
CA PRO A 244 8.05 -7.55 -7.70
C PRO A 244 6.74 -6.93 -8.17
N TYR A 245 6.52 -6.90 -9.48
CA TYR A 245 5.22 -6.62 -10.08
C TYR A 245 4.30 -7.84 -9.99
N ASN A 246 3.01 -7.66 -10.28
CA ASN A 246 2.09 -8.79 -10.39
C ASN A 246 2.50 -9.73 -11.56
N LEU A 247 2.09 -11.01 -11.47
CA LEU A 247 2.44 -12.02 -12.48
C LEU A 247 1.91 -11.70 -13.88
N GLN A 248 0.80 -10.97 -14.00
CA GLN A 248 0.26 -10.58 -15.30
C GLN A 248 1.19 -9.61 -16.03
N ILE A 249 1.87 -8.69 -15.32
CA ILE A 249 2.89 -7.82 -15.91
C ILE A 249 4.00 -8.68 -16.50
N TYR A 250 4.57 -9.60 -15.72
CA TYR A 250 5.70 -10.40 -16.20
C TYR A 250 5.34 -11.29 -17.39
N LEU A 251 4.17 -11.93 -17.36
CA LEU A 251 3.67 -12.71 -18.50
C LEU A 251 3.46 -11.83 -19.73
N ARG A 252 2.86 -10.63 -19.60
CA ARG A 252 2.69 -9.70 -20.73
C ARG A 252 4.02 -9.26 -21.32
N VAL A 253 5.03 -9.00 -20.48
CA VAL A 253 6.38 -8.68 -20.97
C VAL A 253 6.98 -9.85 -21.74
N LEU A 254 6.93 -11.06 -21.17
CA LEU A 254 7.48 -12.26 -21.79
C LEU A 254 6.79 -12.60 -23.13
N LEU A 255 5.48 -12.35 -23.23
CA LEU A 255 4.66 -12.68 -24.40
C LEU A 255 4.58 -11.54 -25.43
N LYS A 256 5.17 -10.37 -25.17
CA LYS A 256 5.20 -9.26 -26.13
C LYS A 256 6.05 -9.62 -27.35
N ASN A 257 5.56 -9.32 -28.55
CA ASN A 257 6.20 -9.69 -29.84
C ASN A 257 7.70 -9.37 -29.94
N GLU A 258 8.16 -8.26 -29.39
CA GLU A 258 9.58 -7.86 -29.38
C GLU A 258 10.46 -8.83 -28.57
N PHE A 259 9.91 -9.45 -27.52
CA PHE A 259 10.60 -10.42 -26.68
C PHE A 259 10.37 -11.87 -27.13
N LEU A 260 9.35 -12.15 -27.95
CA LEU A 260 9.13 -13.50 -28.49
C LEU A 260 10.33 -14.00 -29.29
N THR A 261 11.06 -13.11 -29.97
CA THR A 261 12.25 -13.47 -30.75
C THR A 261 13.53 -13.45 -29.89
N ALA A 262 13.70 -12.43 -29.05
CA ALA A 262 14.92 -12.25 -28.24
C ALA A 262 14.97 -13.12 -26.97
N GLN A 263 13.81 -13.58 -26.48
CA GLN A 263 13.65 -14.39 -25.27
C GLN A 263 12.91 -15.70 -25.55
N LYS A 264 12.97 -16.20 -26.80
CA LYS A 264 12.32 -17.45 -27.24
C LYS A 264 12.59 -18.61 -26.30
N THR A 265 13.86 -18.81 -25.92
CA THR A 265 14.29 -19.84 -24.97
C THR A 265 13.63 -19.69 -23.61
N LYS A 266 13.34 -18.47 -23.16
CA LYS A 266 12.69 -18.24 -21.86
C LYS A 266 11.22 -18.59 -21.89
N ARG A 267 10.53 -18.25 -22.98
CA ARG A 267 9.16 -18.71 -23.23
C ARG A 267 9.09 -20.24 -23.34
N GLU A 268 10.02 -20.85 -24.07
CA GLU A 268 10.13 -22.32 -24.18
C GLU A 268 10.39 -22.97 -22.80
N ASN A 269 11.27 -22.41 -21.98
CA ASN A 269 11.49 -22.89 -20.61
C ASN A 269 10.24 -22.78 -19.76
N LEU A 270 9.47 -21.69 -19.85
CA LEU A 270 8.21 -21.55 -19.10
C LEU A 270 7.18 -22.60 -19.54
N ILE A 271 7.08 -22.85 -20.85
CA ILE A 271 6.21 -23.88 -21.43
C ILE A 271 6.60 -25.26 -20.88
N GLU A 272 7.89 -25.58 -20.88
CA GLU A 272 8.42 -26.84 -20.34
C GLU A 272 8.16 -26.98 -18.83
N GLU A 273 8.47 -25.94 -18.05
CA GLU A 273 8.27 -25.94 -16.59
C GLU A 273 6.80 -26.12 -16.19
N LEU A 274 5.88 -25.51 -16.94
CA LEU A 274 4.44 -25.61 -16.67
C LEU A 274 3.76 -26.81 -17.36
N GLY A 275 4.48 -27.55 -18.20
CA GLY A 275 3.93 -28.65 -19.00
C GLY A 275 2.82 -28.21 -19.95
N LEU A 276 2.96 -27.02 -20.55
CA LEU A 276 1.97 -26.40 -21.43
C LEU A 276 2.36 -26.56 -22.91
N THR A 277 1.47 -26.12 -23.81
CA THR A 277 1.75 -25.95 -25.24
C THR A 277 1.94 -24.47 -25.61
N ASP A 278 2.53 -24.22 -26.77
CA ASP A 278 2.65 -22.86 -27.32
C ASP A 278 1.31 -22.14 -27.46
N ALA A 279 0.25 -22.87 -27.81
CA ALA A 279 -1.10 -22.34 -27.98
C ALA A 279 -1.75 -21.95 -26.63
N GLU A 280 -1.29 -22.53 -25.53
CA GLU A 280 -1.76 -22.19 -24.19
C GLU A 280 -1.04 -20.96 -23.64
N VAL A 281 0.21 -20.73 -24.03
CA VAL A 281 1.06 -19.63 -23.56
C VAL A 281 0.97 -18.43 -24.53
N ILE A 282 -0.20 -17.79 -24.51
CA ILE A 282 -0.58 -16.58 -25.29
C ILE A 282 -1.19 -15.50 -24.37
N GLU A 283 -1.25 -14.26 -24.86
CA GLU A 283 -1.65 -13.09 -24.05
C GLU A 283 -3.09 -13.22 -23.50
N GLU A 284 -3.99 -13.79 -24.30
CA GLU A 284 -5.40 -14.00 -23.97
C GLU A 284 -5.59 -14.96 -22.78
N ASN A 285 -4.66 -15.89 -22.60
CA ASN A 285 -4.70 -16.90 -21.55
C ASN A 285 -4.05 -16.43 -20.24
N ILE A 286 -3.43 -15.25 -20.19
CA ILE A 286 -2.74 -14.75 -19.00
C ILE A 286 -3.58 -14.84 -17.71
N PRO A 287 -4.87 -14.44 -17.69
CA PRO A 287 -5.68 -14.57 -16.47
C PRO A 287 -5.80 -16.03 -15.99
N TYR A 288 -5.96 -16.97 -16.92
CA TYR A 288 -6.02 -18.40 -16.61
C TYR A 288 -4.67 -18.93 -16.12
N LEU A 289 -3.57 -18.54 -16.77
CA LEU A 289 -2.22 -18.96 -16.39
C LEU A 289 -1.90 -18.51 -14.97
N VAL A 290 -2.17 -17.24 -14.63
CA VAL A 290 -1.95 -16.71 -13.29
C VAL A 290 -2.84 -17.40 -12.25
N MET A 291 -4.09 -17.70 -12.59
CA MET A 291 -4.99 -18.38 -11.65
C MET A 291 -4.57 -19.83 -11.39
N LYS A 292 -4.13 -20.57 -12.42
CA LYS A 292 -3.88 -22.02 -12.33
C LYS A 292 -2.45 -22.36 -11.89
N TYR A 293 -1.46 -21.58 -12.33
CA TYR A 293 -0.03 -21.85 -12.15
C TYR A 293 0.64 -20.79 -11.27
N GLU A 294 -0.11 -20.22 -10.32
CA GLU A 294 0.33 -19.09 -9.52
C GLU A 294 1.68 -19.35 -8.84
N SER A 295 1.81 -20.47 -8.13
CA SER A 295 2.99 -20.79 -7.33
C SER A 295 4.23 -21.00 -8.21
N GLU A 296 4.07 -21.71 -9.33
CA GLU A 296 5.13 -21.95 -10.31
C GLU A 296 5.56 -20.65 -11.00
N LEU A 297 4.60 -19.79 -11.37
CA LEU A 297 4.89 -18.49 -11.97
C LEU A 297 5.62 -17.55 -11.00
N TRP A 298 5.22 -17.53 -9.72
CA TRP A 298 5.94 -16.78 -8.69
C TRP A 298 7.36 -17.30 -8.54
N LYS A 299 7.54 -18.62 -8.50
CA LYS A 299 8.87 -19.24 -8.45
C LYS A 299 9.70 -18.82 -9.66
N TYR A 300 9.18 -19.01 -10.87
CA TYR A 300 9.87 -18.69 -12.12
C TYR A 300 10.26 -17.21 -12.24
N PHE A 301 9.33 -16.29 -11.99
CA PHE A 301 9.59 -14.85 -12.18
C PHE A 301 10.29 -14.18 -11.00
N CYS A 302 10.10 -14.65 -9.77
CA CYS A 302 10.66 -13.99 -8.59
C CYS A 302 11.93 -14.62 -8.07
N GLU A 303 12.26 -15.87 -8.44
CA GLU A 303 13.61 -16.39 -8.25
C GLU A 303 14.62 -15.49 -8.99
N LYS A 304 15.68 -15.09 -8.28
CA LYS A 304 16.74 -14.21 -8.79
C LYS A 304 16.24 -12.88 -9.39
N ASN A 305 15.05 -12.42 -9.03
CA ASN A 305 14.44 -11.16 -9.53
C ASN A 305 14.22 -11.11 -11.05
N TYR A 306 14.05 -12.27 -11.70
CA TYR A 306 14.01 -12.38 -13.16
C TYR A 306 12.93 -11.51 -13.83
N GLY A 307 11.70 -11.49 -13.30
CA GLY A 307 10.60 -10.70 -13.83
C GLY A 307 10.89 -9.19 -13.81
N ASN A 308 11.50 -8.68 -12.75
CA ASN A 308 11.95 -7.28 -12.67
C ASN A 308 13.09 -7.00 -13.66
N THR A 309 14.03 -7.93 -13.84
CA THR A 309 15.06 -7.81 -14.88
C THR A 309 14.44 -7.70 -16.27
N LEU A 310 13.46 -8.55 -16.59
CA LEU A 310 12.72 -8.50 -17.86
C LEU A 310 12.01 -7.16 -18.03
N PHE A 311 11.23 -6.73 -17.04
CA PHE A 311 10.51 -5.46 -17.10
C PHE A 311 11.47 -4.28 -17.30
N ASN A 312 12.63 -4.30 -16.65
CA ASN A 312 13.58 -3.20 -16.72
C ASN A 312 14.29 -3.08 -18.07
N GLN A 313 14.34 -4.15 -18.88
CA GLN A 313 14.87 -4.13 -20.25
C GLN A 313 13.98 -3.36 -21.24
N LEU A 314 12.71 -3.10 -20.89
CA LEU A 314 11.78 -2.33 -21.73
C LEU A 314 12.19 -0.85 -21.83
N SER A 315 11.89 -0.26 -22.98
CA SER A 315 11.93 1.20 -23.14
C SER A 315 10.92 1.87 -22.20
N ASN A 316 11.11 3.15 -21.90
CA ASN A 316 10.15 3.89 -21.07
C ASN A 316 8.77 4.01 -21.73
N GLU A 317 8.72 4.09 -23.06
CA GLU A 317 7.47 4.14 -23.83
C GLU A 317 6.70 2.82 -23.71
N ASP A 318 7.40 1.69 -23.78
CA ASP A 318 6.78 0.37 -23.63
C ASP A 318 6.31 0.10 -22.21
N LYS A 319 7.10 0.49 -21.20
CA LYS A 319 6.69 0.43 -19.80
C LYS A 319 5.40 1.22 -19.60
N LYS A 320 5.33 2.43 -20.15
CA LYS A 320 4.15 3.29 -20.08
C LYS A 320 2.93 2.64 -20.75
N SER A 321 3.08 2.16 -21.99
CA SER A 321 1.99 1.50 -22.73
C SER A 321 1.45 0.26 -22.02
N LEU A 322 2.34 -0.58 -21.48
CA LEU A 322 1.96 -1.78 -20.73
C LEU A 322 1.16 -1.43 -19.47
N LEU A 323 1.62 -0.44 -18.71
CA LEU A 323 0.93 0.04 -17.52
C LEU A 323 -0.45 0.58 -17.90
N GLU A 324 -0.56 1.47 -18.90
CA GLU A 324 -1.84 2.00 -19.37
C GLU A 324 -2.85 0.91 -19.75
N ASN A 325 -2.42 -0.13 -20.46
CA ASN A 325 -3.28 -1.25 -20.84
C ASN A 325 -3.79 -2.04 -19.62
N LEU A 326 -2.96 -2.21 -18.60
CA LEU A 326 -3.38 -2.86 -17.36
C LEU A 326 -4.32 -1.98 -16.53
N CYS A 327 -4.12 -0.67 -16.52
CA CYS A 327 -5.05 0.25 -15.85
C CYS A 327 -6.43 0.19 -16.52
N LYS A 328 -6.50 0.05 -17.86
CA LYS A 328 -7.76 -0.19 -18.59
C LYS A 328 -8.40 -1.52 -18.17
N LEU A 329 -7.62 -2.60 -18.05
CA LEU A 329 -8.11 -3.90 -17.57
C LEU A 329 -8.61 -3.84 -16.13
N ASN A 330 -8.01 -2.99 -15.30
CA ASN A 330 -8.47 -2.71 -13.93
C ASN A 330 -9.61 -1.67 -13.88
N HIS A 331 -10.42 -1.56 -14.93
CA HIS A 331 -11.54 -0.61 -15.02
C HIS A 331 -11.16 0.85 -14.72
N GLY A 332 -9.95 1.28 -15.09
CA GLY A 332 -9.45 2.62 -14.84
C GLY A 332 -8.94 2.86 -13.42
N ASN A 333 -8.81 1.81 -12.58
CA ASN A 333 -8.19 1.97 -11.27
C ASN A 333 -6.71 2.33 -11.42
N PRO A 334 -6.25 3.39 -10.73
CA PRO A 334 -5.00 4.05 -11.07
C PRO A 334 -3.73 3.41 -10.46
N CYS A 335 -3.83 2.22 -9.90
CA CYS A 335 -2.65 1.45 -9.53
C CYS A 335 -2.86 -0.03 -9.84
N VAL A 336 -1.88 -0.60 -10.54
CA VAL A 336 -1.93 -1.98 -11.06
C VAL A 336 -1.10 -2.93 -10.20
N SER A 337 -0.45 -2.53 -9.09
CA SER A 337 0.37 -3.46 -8.26
C SER A 337 0.75 -2.88 -6.88
N CYS A 338 -0.20 -2.39 -6.06
CA CYS A 338 0.16 -1.80 -4.76
C CYS A 338 -0.79 -2.05 -3.59
N SER A 339 -1.51 -3.17 -3.61
CA SER A 339 -2.33 -3.60 -2.47
C SER A 339 -1.65 -4.76 -1.73
N PRO A 340 -1.12 -4.55 -0.51
CA PRO A 340 -0.56 -5.64 0.29
C PRO A 340 -1.63 -6.64 0.76
N LEU A 341 -2.91 -6.29 0.62
CA LEU A 341 -4.07 -7.11 0.97
C LEU A 341 -4.70 -7.84 -0.22
N ALA A 342 -4.33 -7.48 -1.46
CA ALA A 342 -4.88 -8.13 -2.63
C ALA A 342 -4.45 -9.60 -2.68
N PRO A 343 -5.32 -10.52 -3.14
CA PRO A 343 -4.94 -11.91 -3.45
C PRO A 343 -3.67 -11.97 -4.29
N ARG A 344 -2.85 -13.01 -4.13
CA ARG A 344 -1.53 -13.06 -4.81
C ARG A 344 -1.69 -13.10 -6.35
N ASN A 345 -2.76 -13.72 -6.83
CA ASN A 345 -3.15 -13.78 -8.24
C ASN A 345 -3.87 -12.51 -8.76
N SER A 346 -4.13 -11.54 -7.89
CA SER A 346 -4.74 -10.27 -8.27
C SER A 346 -3.74 -9.43 -9.06
N ILE A 347 -4.26 -8.64 -10.01
CA ILE A 347 -3.47 -7.58 -10.63
C ILE A 347 -2.90 -6.64 -9.58
N ASP A 348 -3.66 -6.28 -8.53
CA ASP A 348 -3.22 -5.30 -7.54
C ASP A 348 -2.16 -5.81 -6.55
N TYR A 349 -1.74 -7.08 -6.63
CA TYR A 349 -0.82 -7.66 -5.67
C TYR A 349 0.55 -6.98 -5.64
N VAL A 350 1.08 -6.80 -4.43
CA VAL A 350 2.47 -6.45 -4.19
C VAL A 350 3.03 -7.33 -3.08
N ASP A 351 4.13 -8.02 -3.39
CA ASP A 351 4.87 -8.75 -2.36
C ASP A 351 5.70 -7.77 -1.53
N ILE A 352 5.34 -7.64 -0.27
CA ILE A 352 6.02 -6.78 0.71
C ILE A 352 6.97 -7.55 1.63
N SER A 353 7.17 -8.86 1.40
CA SER A 353 8.00 -9.71 2.26
C SER A 353 9.46 -9.22 2.35
N LYS A 354 9.97 -8.63 1.26
CA LYS A 354 11.32 -8.06 1.17
C LYS A 354 11.44 -6.65 1.74
N LEU A 355 10.33 -5.99 2.07
CA LEU A 355 10.39 -4.65 2.65
C LEU A 355 10.91 -4.71 4.10
N PRO A 356 11.69 -3.71 4.53
CA PRO A 356 11.94 -3.49 5.94
C PRO A 356 10.63 -3.36 6.74
N VAL A 357 10.64 -3.75 8.01
CA VAL A 357 9.45 -3.67 8.87
C VAL A 357 8.92 -2.24 9.03
N ASN A 358 9.81 -1.25 9.01
CA ASN A 358 9.42 0.15 9.09
C ASN A 358 8.92 0.75 7.76
N MET A 359 8.64 -0.11 6.77
CA MET A 359 8.08 0.26 5.48
C MET A 359 6.82 -0.54 5.17
N THR A 360 5.91 0.07 4.41
CA THR A 360 4.73 -0.56 3.85
C THR A 360 4.40 0.07 2.49
N VAL A 361 3.47 -0.54 1.75
CA VAL A 361 2.95 0.00 0.50
C VAL A 361 1.52 0.49 0.73
N MET A 362 1.18 1.63 0.14
CA MET A 362 -0.16 2.21 0.20
C MET A 362 -0.67 2.57 -1.19
N HIS A 363 -1.91 2.19 -1.46
CA HIS A 363 -2.66 2.64 -2.62
C HIS A 363 -3.50 3.87 -2.27
N VAL A 364 -3.34 4.96 -3.02
CA VAL A 364 -4.23 6.11 -3.00
C VAL A 364 -5.04 6.13 -4.29
N GLY A 365 -6.24 5.53 -4.25
CA GLY A 365 -7.06 5.29 -5.44
C GLY A 365 -8.05 6.41 -5.80
N LYS A 366 -8.34 7.30 -4.85
CA LYS A 366 -9.11 8.54 -5.08
C LYS A 366 -8.38 9.67 -4.37
N ALA A 367 -8.51 10.87 -4.91
CA ALA A 367 -7.99 12.06 -4.26
C ALA A 367 -9.03 13.16 -4.36
N THR A 368 -9.74 13.37 -3.25
CA THR A 368 -10.70 14.48 -3.13
C THR A 368 -10.01 15.71 -2.56
N LEU A 369 -10.65 16.87 -2.74
CA LEU A 369 -10.19 18.10 -2.13
C LEU A 369 -10.12 17.97 -0.60
N LEU A 370 -11.15 17.40 0.02
CA LEU A 370 -11.17 17.16 1.47
C LEU A 370 -10.00 16.28 1.92
N GLU A 371 -9.74 15.20 1.21
CA GLU A 371 -8.69 14.26 1.56
C GLU A 371 -7.29 14.92 1.47
N LEU A 372 -7.06 15.76 0.45
CA LEU A 372 -5.86 16.59 0.33
C LEU A 372 -5.68 17.52 1.55
N LEU A 373 -6.73 18.22 1.95
CA LEU A 373 -6.68 19.15 3.09
C LEU A 373 -6.36 18.42 4.41
N VAL A 374 -6.90 17.21 4.59
CA VAL A 374 -6.56 16.35 5.74
C VAL A 374 -5.10 15.90 5.68
N ASP A 375 -4.61 15.55 4.49
CA ASP A 375 -3.26 15.02 4.28
C ASP A 375 -2.18 16.03 4.67
N ILE A 376 -2.32 17.28 4.21
CA ILE A 376 -1.42 18.40 4.55
C ILE A 376 -1.65 18.97 5.96
N GLY A 377 -2.53 18.34 6.74
CA GLY A 377 -2.75 18.66 8.14
C GLY A 377 -3.51 19.96 8.38
N VAL A 378 -4.31 20.45 7.42
CA VAL A 378 -5.21 21.58 7.68
C VAL A 378 -6.17 21.16 8.80
N ASN A 379 -6.20 21.94 9.88
CA ASN A 379 -7.19 21.72 10.92
C ASN A 379 -8.58 22.04 10.34
N LEU A 380 -9.40 21.01 10.16
CA LEU A 380 -10.76 21.12 9.63
C LEU A 380 -11.81 21.33 10.71
N CYS A 381 -11.41 21.37 11.99
CA CYS A 381 -12.33 21.76 13.05
C CYS A 381 -12.73 23.22 12.84
N THR A 382 -14.02 23.44 12.61
CA THR A 382 -14.64 24.75 12.78
C THR A 382 -14.78 24.99 14.28
N CYS A 383 -13.78 25.59 14.91
CA CYS A 383 -14.08 26.35 16.12
C CYS A 383 -15.03 27.46 15.69
N ALA A 384 -16.33 27.26 15.90
CA ALA A 384 -17.33 28.31 15.86
C ALA A 384 -17.13 29.23 17.08
N CYS A 385 -16.00 29.94 17.13
CA CYS A 385 -15.92 31.16 17.90
C CYS A 385 -16.42 32.27 16.97
N LYS A 386 -17.73 32.34 16.77
CA LYS A 386 -18.36 33.63 16.54
C LYS A 386 -18.15 34.41 17.84
N VAL A 387 -17.16 35.28 17.84
CA VAL A 387 -17.16 36.43 18.76
C VAL A 387 -18.43 37.20 18.38
N LEU A 388 -19.44 37.12 19.24
CA LEU A 388 -20.56 38.05 19.27
C LEU A 388 -20.27 39.09 20.34
#